data_AF-A0A2K8V9T9-F1
#
_entry.id   AF-A0A2K8V9T9-F1
#
_cell.length_a   1.000
_cell.length_b   1.000
_cell.length_c   1.000
_cell.angle_alpha   90.00
_cell.angle_beta   90.00
_cell.angle_gamma   90.00
#
_symmetry.space_group_name_H-M   'P 1'
#
loop_
_entity.id
_entity.type
_entity.pdbx_description
1 polymer ?
#
loop_
_entity_poly.entity_id
_entity_poly.type
_entity_poly.pdbx_seq_one_letter_code
_entity_poly.pdbx_strand_id
1 'polypeptide(L)'
;MKRKKKILIGIGILLFGILLWSFGFVNRYNFLTAKIDVMNGNPKIVTVGLPIFSNTELNLITEKYGFKNVNFGCMVTQSELNGIDAYNAVMERYLEKKNGMNWRKKYEKKIDSFIKIKRLN
;
A
#
# COMPACT_ATOMS: atom_id res chain seq x y z
N MET A 1 25.53 -35.77 1.98
CA MET A 1 25.57 -34.59 2.89
C MET A 1 25.14 -35.00 4.30
N LYS A 2 25.92 -34.68 5.36
CA LYS A 2 25.67 -35.14 6.75
C LYS A 2 24.30 -34.66 7.28
N ARG A 3 23.58 -35.50 8.04
CA ARG A 3 22.23 -35.24 8.60
C ARG A 3 22.13 -33.88 9.31
N LYS A 4 23.13 -33.51 10.11
CA LYS A 4 23.21 -32.22 10.81
C LYS A 4 23.17 -31.01 9.85
N LYS A 5 23.87 -31.09 8.70
CA LYS A 5 23.89 -30.03 7.70
C LYS A 5 22.53 -29.84 7.02
N LYS A 6 21.79 -30.94 6.78
CA LYS A 6 20.41 -30.87 6.25
C LYS A 6 19.45 -30.17 7.22
N ILE A 7 19.55 -30.49 8.52
CA ILE A 7 18.74 -29.87 9.57
C ILE A 7 19.02 -28.36 9.65
N LEU A 8 20.30 -27.96 9.64
CA LEU A 8 20.68 -26.55 9.71
C LEU A 8 20.12 -25.74 8.52
N ILE A 9 20.18 -26.30 7.31
CA ILE A 9 19.61 -25.68 6.11
C ILE A 9 18.09 -25.54 6.25
N GLY A 10 17.41 -26.58 6.74
CA GLY A 10 15.96 -26.53 6.97
C GLY A 10 15.55 -25.42 7.95
N ILE A 11 16.29 -25.26 9.06
CA ILE A 11 16.05 -24.18 10.02
C ILE A 11 16.28 -22.81 9.37
N GLY A 12 17.34 -22.65 8.60
CA GLY A 12 17.63 -21.40 7.88
C GLY A 12 16.50 -21.01 6.93
N ILE A 13 15.97 -21.96 6.15
CA ILE A 13 14.83 -21.73 5.25
C ILE A 13 13.57 -21.33 6.05
N LEU A 14 13.31 -22.00 7.17
CA LEU A 14 12.16 -21.72 8.01
C LEU A 14 12.23 -20.29 8.60
N LEU A 15 13.37 -19.90 9.15
CA LEU A 15 13.58 -18.54 9.67
C LEU A 15 13.46 -17.48 8.57
N PHE A 16 13.98 -17.75 7.37
CA PHE A 16 13.85 -16.85 6.23
C PHE A 16 12.39 -16.71 5.80
N GLY A 17 11.62 -17.80 5.78
CA GLY A 17 10.18 -17.76 5.51
C GLY A 17 9.41 -16.91 6.53
N ILE A 18 9.71 -17.05 7.82
CA ILE A 18 9.12 -16.24 8.89
C ILE A 18 9.43 -14.76 8.68
N LEU A 19 10.67 -14.41 8.33
CA LEU A 19 11.07 -13.03 8.04
C LEU A 19 10.28 -12.47 6.85
N LEU A 20 10.22 -13.19 5.73
CA LEU A 20 9.46 -12.75 4.55
C LEU A 20 7.98 -12.51 4.88
N TRP A 21 7.38 -13.38 5.70
CA TRP A 21 6.00 -13.25 6.14
C TRP A 21 5.80 -12.06 7.10
N SER A 22 6.69 -11.87 8.08
CA SER A 22 6.63 -10.74 9.02
C SER A 22 6.73 -9.38 8.32
N PHE A 23 7.58 -9.27 7.31
CA PHE A 23 7.70 -8.03 6.50
C PHE A 23 6.67 -7.93 5.36
N GLY A 24 5.77 -8.92 5.23
CA GLY A 24 4.70 -8.90 4.24
C GLY A 24 5.16 -9.03 2.78
N PHE A 25 6.36 -9.55 2.52
CA PHE A 25 6.93 -9.66 1.17
C PHE A 25 6.14 -10.60 0.25
N VAL A 26 5.40 -11.54 0.82
CA VAL A 26 4.56 -12.49 0.08
C VAL A 26 3.19 -11.91 -0.30
N ASN A 27 2.84 -10.73 0.22
CA ASN A 27 1.53 -10.12 -0.03
C ASN A 27 1.50 -9.36 -1.36
N ARG A 28 0.32 -9.23 -1.94
CA ARG A 28 0.10 -8.50 -3.21
C ARG A 28 0.67 -7.08 -3.17
N TYR A 29 0.46 -6.39 -2.06
CA TYR A 29 1.04 -5.07 -1.81
C TYR A 29 2.21 -5.23 -0.86
N ASN A 30 3.40 -4.94 -1.36
CA ASN A 30 4.65 -4.94 -0.62
C ASN A 30 5.65 -3.96 -1.26
N PHE A 31 6.83 -3.82 -0.65
CA PHE A 31 7.87 -2.91 -1.14
C PHE A 31 8.26 -3.12 -2.61
N LEU A 32 8.42 -4.38 -3.05
CA LEU A 32 8.85 -4.70 -4.41
C LEU A 32 7.75 -4.39 -5.42
N THR A 33 6.50 -4.76 -5.12
CA THR A 33 5.38 -4.46 -6.02
C THR A 33 5.12 -2.95 -6.11
N ALA A 34 5.41 -2.18 -5.06
CA ALA A 34 5.36 -0.72 -5.11
C ALA A 34 6.39 -0.14 -6.09
N LYS A 35 7.63 -0.66 -6.10
CA LYS A 35 8.65 -0.23 -7.06
C LYS A 35 8.24 -0.53 -8.49
N ILE A 36 7.70 -1.71 -8.75
CA ILE A 36 7.20 -2.13 -10.06
C ILE A 36 6.05 -1.21 -10.51
N ASP A 37 5.07 -0.93 -9.64
CA ASP A 37 3.94 -0.06 -9.96
C ASP A 37 4.39 1.38 -10.27
N VAL A 38 5.39 1.91 -9.55
CA VAL A 38 5.99 3.22 -9.87
C VAL A 38 6.69 3.20 -11.23
N MET A 39 7.49 2.17 -11.52
CA MET A 39 8.19 2.03 -12.81
C MET A 39 7.21 1.94 -13.99
N ASN A 40 6.08 1.27 -13.78
CA ASN A 40 5.03 1.12 -14.80
C ASN A 40 4.10 2.34 -14.89
N GLY A 41 4.35 3.42 -14.15
CA GLY A 41 3.51 4.61 -14.17
C GLY A 41 2.10 4.37 -13.59
N ASN A 42 1.93 3.35 -12.76
CA ASN A 42 0.64 2.97 -12.16
C ASN A 42 0.68 3.05 -10.62
N PRO A 43 1.04 4.20 -10.03
CA PRO A 43 1.08 4.38 -8.58
C PRO A 43 -0.33 4.27 -7.98
N LYS A 44 -0.42 3.61 -6.83
CA LYS A 44 -1.66 3.40 -6.10
C LYS A 44 -1.45 3.77 -4.64
N ILE A 45 -2.50 4.21 -3.97
CA ILE A 45 -2.55 4.24 -2.51
C ILE A 45 -3.55 3.18 -2.09
N VAL A 46 -3.11 2.27 -1.23
CA VAL A 46 -3.92 1.16 -0.75
C VAL A 46 -4.53 1.55 0.59
N THR A 47 -5.85 1.45 0.70
CA THR A 47 -6.59 1.76 1.93
C THR A 47 -7.21 0.50 2.51
N VAL A 48 -7.34 0.46 3.84
CA VAL A 48 -7.94 -0.63 4.60
C VAL A 48 -9.15 -0.10 5.36
N GLY A 49 -10.18 -0.92 5.46
CA GLY A 49 -11.44 -0.59 6.14
C GLY A 49 -12.61 -0.44 5.18
N LEU A 50 -13.78 -0.13 5.75
CA LEU A 50 -15.01 0.07 4.98
C LEU A 50 -14.90 1.35 4.14
N PRO A 51 -15.07 1.27 2.81
CA PRO A 51 -14.98 2.45 1.96
C PRO A 51 -16.19 3.37 2.18
N ILE A 52 -15.93 4.64 2.46
CA ILE A 52 -16.97 5.69 2.50
C ILE A 52 -17.40 6.10 1.08
N PHE A 53 -16.49 5.95 0.11
CA PHE A 53 -16.66 6.29 -1.29
C PHE A 53 -16.26 5.14 -2.18
N SER A 54 -16.88 5.04 -3.35
CA SER A 54 -16.39 4.15 -4.40
C SER A 54 -15.00 4.60 -4.88
N ASN A 55 -14.19 3.65 -5.35
CA ASN A 55 -12.89 3.99 -5.95
C ASN A 55 -13.05 4.95 -7.14
N THR A 56 -14.15 4.84 -7.91
CA THR A 56 -14.44 5.73 -9.04
C THR A 56 -14.61 7.19 -8.59
N GLU A 57 -15.37 7.43 -7.52
CA GLU A 57 -15.55 8.78 -6.98
C GLU A 57 -14.24 9.37 -6.47
N LEU A 58 -13.43 8.57 -5.76
CA LEU A 58 -12.13 9.02 -5.27
C LEU A 58 -11.15 9.28 -6.40
N ASN A 59 -11.21 8.49 -7.48
CA ASN A 59 -10.30 8.62 -8.61
C ASN A 59 -10.45 9.97 -9.33
N LEU A 60 -11.65 10.57 -9.33
CA LEU A 60 -11.85 11.94 -9.84
C LEU A 60 -10.99 12.98 -9.11
N ILE A 61 -10.69 12.73 -7.83
CA ILE A 61 -9.86 13.62 -7.00
C ILE A 61 -8.39 13.24 -7.12
N THR A 62 -8.07 11.94 -7.11
CA THR A 62 -6.67 11.48 -7.10
C THR A 62 -5.98 11.57 -8.44
N GLU A 63 -6.70 11.62 -9.56
CA GLU A 63 -6.13 11.74 -10.90
C GLU A 63 -5.19 12.95 -11.02
N LYS A 64 -5.56 14.10 -10.45
CA LYS A 64 -4.71 15.30 -10.39
C LYS A 64 -3.38 15.07 -9.66
N TYR A 65 -3.39 14.23 -8.63
CA TYR A 65 -2.19 13.88 -7.86
C TYR A 65 -1.43 12.70 -8.50
N GLY A 66 -2.03 12.08 -9.51
CA GLY A 66 -1.42 11.06 -10.35
C GLY A 66 -1.28 9.71 -9.68
N PHE A 67 -2.28 9.30 -8.90
CA PHE A 67 -2.41 7.95 -8.35
C PHE A 67 -3.87 7.47 -8.35
N LYS A 68 -4.07 6.17 -8.14
CA LYS A 68 -5.40 5.55 -7.95
C LYS A 68 -5.59 5.13 -6.50
N ASN A 69 -6.80 5.27 -5.97
CA ASN A 69 -7.15 4.65 -4.70
C ASN A 69 -7.57 3.19 -4.91
N VAL A 70 -7.07 2.30 -4.06
CA VAL A 70 -7.48 0.89 -4.04
C VAL A 70 -7.84 0.50 -2.62
N ASN A 71 -9.11 0.18 -2.39
CA ASN A 71 -9.53 -0.45 -1.14
C ASN A 71 -9.10 -1.92 -1.13
N PHE A 72 -8.35 -2.34 -0.12
CA PHE A 72 -7.92 -3.72 0.09
C PHE A 72 -9.03 -4.60 0.68
N GLY A 73 -9.88 -4.01 1.52
CA GLY A 73 -10.92 -4.67 2.29
C GLY A 73 -10.88 -4.27 3.76
N CYS A 74 -11.84 -4.77 4.54
CA CYS A 74 -11.92 -4.52 5.98
C CYS A 74 -11.26 -5.60 6.83
N MET A 75 -11.22 -6.84 6.35
CA MET A 75 -10.59 -7.96 7.04
C MET A 75 -9.17 -8.13 6.51
N VAL A 76 -8.19 -7.85 7.36
CA VAL A 76 -6.76 -7.90 7.01
C VAL A 76 -5.97 -8.59 8.11
N THR A 77 -4.96 -9.34 7.70
CA THR A 77 -3.97 -9.91 8.61
C THR A 77 -2.86 -8.91 8.92
N GLN A 78 -2.12 -9.13 10.02
CA GLN A 78 -0.98 -8.27 10.35
C GLN A 78 0.11 -8.30 9.27
N SER A 79 0.34 -9.45 8.62
CA SER A 79 1.30 -9.56 7.54
C SER A 79 0.89 -8.69 6.35
N GLU A 80 -0.40 -8.69 5.98
CA GLU A 80 -0.93 -7.85 4.89
C GLU A 80 -0.81 -6.37 5.23
N LEU A 81 -1.14 -5.97 6.46
CA LEU A 81 -0.95 -4.60 6.94
C LEU A 81 0.51 -4.15 6.80
N ASN A 82 1.46 -4.98 7.25
CA ASN A 82 2.88 -4.67 7.14
C ASN A 82 3.31 -4.49 5.67
N GLY A 83 2.79 -5.33 4.76
CA GLY A 83 3.03 -5.21 3.32
C GLY A 83 2.43 -3.93 2.73
N ILE A 84 1.19 -3.60 3.10
CA ILE A 84 0.48 -2.38 2.67
C ILE A 84 1.21 -1.12 3.15
N ASP A 85 1.68 -1.09 4.40
CA ASP A 85 2.43 0.04 4.94
C ASP A 85 3.75 0.24 4.20
N ALA A 86 4.49 -0.85 3.95
CA ALA A 86 5.72 -0.81 3.16
C ALA A 86 5.46 -0.34 1.71
N TYR A 87 4.36 -0.79 1.11
CA TYR A 87 3.94 -0.38 -0.23
C TYR A 87 3.61 1.12 -0.26
N ASN A 88 2.73 1.57 0.63
CA ASN A 88 2.29 2.97 0.72
C ASN A 88 3.44 3.92 1.05
N ALA A 89 4.42 3.51 1.87
CA ALA A 89 5.60 4.33 2.15
C ALA A 89 6.43 4.64 0.88
N VAL A 90 6.52 3.71 -0.06
CA VAL A 90 7.17 3.95 -1.36
C VAL A 90 6.35 4.92 -2.21
N MET A 91 5.03 4.76 -2.19
CA MET A 91 4.09 5.60 -2.95
C MET A 91 4.07 7.04 -2.44
N GLU A 92 4.02 7.25 -1.13
CA GLU A 92 4.08 8.57 -0.49
C GLU A 92 5.34 9.33 -0.89
N ARG A 93 6.50 8.66 -0.87
CA ARG A 93 7.78 9.26 -1.33
C ARG A 93 7.76 9.62 -2.82
N TYR A 94 7.19 8.75 -3.65
CA TYR A 94 7.06 9.01 -5.08
C TYR A 94 6.13 10.20 -5.35
N LEU A 95 4.97 10.24 -4.69
CA LEU A 95 3.96 11.27 -4.85
C LEU A 95 4.41 12.61 -4.27
N GLU A 96 5.23 12.62 -3.22
CA GLU A 96 5.85 13.84 -2.70
C GLU A 96 6.83 14.44 -3.71
N LYS A 97 7.67 13.62 -4.35
CA LYS A 97 8.54 14.10 -5.43
C LYS A 97 7.76 14.68 -6.60
N LYS A 98 6.61 14.09 -6.92
CA LYS A 98 5.74 14.51 -8.03
C LYS A 98 4.94 15.79 -7.72
N ASN A 99 4.34 15.86 -6.54
CA ASN A 99 3.35 16.88 -6.17
C ASN A 99 3.87 17.96 -5.21
N GLY A 100 5.12 17.81 -4.75
CA GLY A 100 5.76 18.66 -3.77
C GLY A 100 5.38 18.32 -2.32
N MET A 101 6.07 18.98 -1.39
CA MET A 101 5.84 18.84 0.04
C MET A 101 4.39 19.22 0.41
N ASN A 102 3.82 18.54 1.41
CA ASN A 102 2.44 18.72 1.89
C ASN A 102 1.33 18.38 0.87
N TRP A 103 1.61 17.68 -0.23
CA TRP A 103 0.58 17.24 -1.17
C TRP A 103 -0.54 16.45 -0.47
N ARG A 104 -0.18 15.61 0.50
CA ARG A 104 -1.11 14.79 1.28
C ARG A 104 -2.15 15.63 2.02
N LYS A 105 -1.73 16.70 2.69
CA LYS A 105 -2.63 17.64 3.37
C LYS A 105 -3.57 18.35 2.41
N LYS A 106 -3.10 18.69 1.19
CA LYS A 106 -3.94 19.31 0.15
C LYS A 106 -4.97 18.32 -0.39
N TYR A 107 -4.55 17.08 -0.57
CA TYR A 107 -5.43 15.96 -0.96
C TYR A 107 -6.52 15.72 0.09
N GLU A 108 -6.15 15.59 1.37
CA GLU A 108 -7.09 15.36 2.48
C GLU A 108 -8.13 16.49 2.59
N LYS A 109 -7.71 17.76 2.52
CA LYS A 109 -8.65 18.90 2.48
C LYS A 109 -9.65 18.82 1.33
N LYS A 110 -9.22 18.31 0.17
CA LYS A 110 -10.09 18.15 -1.01
C LYS A 110 -11.11 17.02 -0.77
N ILE A 111 -10.68 15.92 -0.16
CA ILE A 111 -11.56 14.82 0.26
C ILE A 111 -12.57 15.30 1.31
N ASP A 112 -12.15 16.05 2.32
CA ASP A 112 -13.05 16.58 3.36
C ASP A 112 -14.11 17.52 2.79
N SER A 113 -13.73 18.40 1.87
CA SER A 113 -14.68 19.25 1.15
C SER A 113 -15.67 18.41 0.33
N PHE A 114 -15.21 17.34 -0.30
CA PHE A 114 -16.06 16.44 -1.09
C PHE A 114 -17.05 15.67 -0.20
N ILE A 115 -16.60 15.18 0.96
CA ILE A 115 -17.47 14.57 1.99
C ILE A 115 -18.55 15.54 2.44
N LYS A 116 -18.17 16.79 2.73
CA LYS A 116 -19.12 17.80 3.21
C LYS A 116 -20.22 18.07 2.19
N ILE A 117 -19.86 18.21 0.91
CA ILE A 117 -20.84 18.42 -0.17
C ILE A 117 -21.78 17.22 -0.30
N LYS A 118 -21.25 16.00 -0.30
CA LYS A 118 -22.07 14.79 -0.47
C LYS A 118 -23.03 14.55 0.71
N ARG A 119 -22.72 15.02 1.92
CA ARG A 119 -23.62 14.93 3.09
C ARG A 119 -24.73 15.98 3.09
N LEU A 120 -24.60 17.04 2.29
CA LEU A 120 -25.58 18.13 2.19
C LEU A 120 -26.58 17.93 1.05
N ASN A 121 -26.33 16.96 0.18
CA ASN A 121 -27.21 16.52 -0.91
C ASN A 121 -27.86 15.19 -0.57
#